data_AF-A0A2E8KCC9-F1
#
_entry.id   AF-A0A2E8KCC9-F1
#
_cell.length_a   1.000
_cell.length_b   1.000
_cell.length_c   1.000
_cell.angle_alpha   90.00
_cell.angle_beta   90.00
_cell.angle_gamma   90.00
#
_symmetry.space_group_name_H-M   'P 1'
#
loop_
_entity.id
_entity.type
_entity.pdbx_description
1 polymer ?
#
loop_
_entity_poly.entity_id
_entity_poly.type
_entity_poly.pdbx_seq_one_letter_code
_entity_poly.pdbx_strand_id
1 'polypeptide(L)'
;MNLQSVTNGSEIQSGVRCQDELIRFAEAAIGHDEVKITEARQALREIMGDKAVVDAAGVIANFQRMVRIANGAGIPLDKPMALVSAPMRSELGLDNYASSVNTPELSLMQKILARLLNPLVPVLFKRIAKRVSGEEKAP
;
A
#
# COMPACT_ATOMS: atom_id res chain seq x y z
N MET A 1 -5.74 16.14 9.64
CA MET A 1 -5.75 14.97 8.74
C MET A 1 -5.60 13.73 9.60
N ASN A 2 -6.60 12.85 9.60
CA ASN A 2 -6.61 11.65 10.45
C ASN A 2 -6.02 10.45 9.68
N LEU A 3 -4.79 10.05 10.02
CA LEU A 3 -4.07 8.97 9.36
C LEU A 3 -4.73 7.59 9.51
N GLN A 4 -5.59 7.40 10.52
CA GLN A 4 -6.29 6.13 10.71
C GLN A 4 -7.33 5.84 9.62
N SER A 5 -7.82 6.87 8.93
CA SER A 5 -8.69 6.70 7.76
C SER A 5 -8.02 5.99 6.58
N VAL A 6 -6.70 6.12 6.45
CA VAL A 6 -5.95 5.47 5.37
C VAL A 6 -5.74 3.98 5.68
N THR A 7 -5.58 3.63 6.96
CA THR A 7 -5.30 2.25 7.38
C THR A 7 -6.56 1.42 7.63
N ASN A 8 -7.68 2.05 7.99
CA ASN A 8 -8.92 1.38 8.37
C ASN A 8 -10.02 1.53 7.30
N GLY A 9 -9.74 2.16 6.16
CA GLY A 9 -10.69 2.38 5.08
C GLY A 9 -11.60 3.61 5.28
N SER A 10 -12.52 3.82 4.34
CA SER A 10 -13.43 4.98 4.26
C SER A 10 -14.40 5.12 5.45
N GLU A 11 -14.44 4.15 6.37
CA GLU A 11 -15.26 4.20 7.59
C GLU A 11 -14.85 5.32 8.55
N ILE A 12 -13.66 5.90 8.39
CA ILE A 12 -13.16 7.01 9.22
C ILE A 12 -12.95 8.25 8.37
N GLN A 13 -13.51 9.39 8.80
CA GLN A 13 -13.29 10.66 8.13
C GLN A 13 -11.83 11.14 8.27
N SER A 14 -11.14 11.24 7.13
CA SER A 14 -9.77 11.70 6.98
C SER A 14 -9.60 13.20 7.26
N GLY A 15 -10.69 13.97 7.11
CA GLY A 15 -10.68 15.43 7.06
C GLY A 15 -10.24 16.00 5.71
N VAL A 16 -10.03 15.14 4.71
CA VAL A 16 -9.83 15.55 3.31
C VAL A 16 -11.20 15.83 2.69
N ARG A 17 -11.34 16.98 2.03
CA ARG A 17 -12.55 17.33 1.31
C ARG A 17 -12.80 16.31 0.19
N CYS A 18 -14.03 15.83 0.06
CA CYS A 18 -14.43 14.84 -0.96
C CYS A 18 -13.65 13.53 -0.89
N GLN A 19 -13.32 13.08 0.33
CA GLN A 19 -12.55 11.86 0.54
C GLN A 19 -13.18 10.64 -0.16
N ASP A 20 -14.52 10.52 -0.14
CA ASP A 20 -15.21 9.32 -0.58
C ASP A 20 -15.14 9.24 -2.11
N GLU A 21 -15.29 10.37 -2.80
CA GLU A 21 -15.16 10.47 -4.25
C GLU A 21 -13.71 10.26 -4.70
N LEU A 22 -12.73 10.77 -3.95
CA LEU A 22 -11.31 10.55 -4.23
C LEU A 22 -10.92 9.07 -4.06
N ILE A 23 -11.37 8.43 -2.98
CA ILE A 23 -11.15 6.99 -2.74
C ILE A 23 -11.83 6.19 -3.85
N ARG A 24 -13.10 6.47 -4.14
CA ARG A 24 -13.86 5.77 -5.19
C ARG A 24 -13.19 5.90 -6.56
N PHE A 25 -12.65 7.07 -6.90
CA PHE A 25 -11.94 7.25 -8.17
C PHE A 25 -10.62 6.46 -8.20
N ALA A 26 -9.87 6.45 -7.10
CA ALA A 26 -8.65 5.65 -6.99
C ALA A 26 -8.94 4.14 -7.11
N GLU A 27 -9.96 3.63 -6.42
CA GLU A 27 -10.38 2.22 -6.48
C GLU A 27 -10.85 1.83 -7.88
N ALA A 28 -11.71 2.64 -8.50
CA ALA A 28 -12.20 2.40 -9.86
C ALA A 28 -11.05 2.34 -10.87
N ALA A 29 -10.07 3.24 -10.77
CA ALA A 29 -8.90 3.27 -11.64
C ALA A 29 -7.99 2.04 -11.49
N ILE A 30 -7.93 1.43 -10.30
CA ILE A 30 -7.18 0.19 -10.04
C ILE A 30 -7.95 -1.03 -10.57
N GLY A 31 -9.28 -1.02 -10.43
CA GLY A 31 -10.15 -2.13 -10.85
C GLY A 31 -10.30 -2.28 -12.38
N HIS A 32 -9.79 -1.34 -13.17
CA HIS A 32 -9.89 -1.32 -14.64
C HIS A 32 -11.33 -1.40 -15.18
N ASP A 33 -12.30 -0.91 -14.40
CA ASP A 33 -13.72 -0.88 -14.76
C ASP A 33 -14.08 0.49 -15.34
N GLU A 34 -14.20 0.58 -16.67
CA GLU A 34 -14.44 1.84 -17.37
C GLU A 34 -15.74 2.54 -16.94
N VAL A 35 -16.77 1.78 -16.59
CA VAL A 35 -18.04 2.32 -16.12
C VAL A 35 -17.83 2.98 -14.77
N LYS A 36 -17.23 2.28 -13.80
CA LYS A 36 -16.94 2.84 -12.47
C LYS A 36 -15.99 4.02 -12.53
N ILE A 37 -15.00 3.99 -13.43
CA ILE A 37 -14.08 5.11 -13.64
C ILE A 37 -14.86 6.33 -14.12
N THR A 38 -15.77 6.16 -15.08
CA THR A 38 -16.59 7.24 -15.63
C THR A 38 -17.51 7.84 -14.58
N GLU A 39 -18.19 7.00 -13.81
CA GLU A 39 -19.06 7.41 -12.69
C GLU A 39 -18.28 8.17 -11.62
N ALA A 40 -17.12 7.66 -11.20
CA ALA A 40 -16.30 8.30 -10.17
C ALA A 40 -15.74 9.65 -10.64
N ARG A 41 -15.32 9.77 -11.92
CA ARG A 41 -14.90 11.04 -12.51
C ARG A 41 -16.03 12.06 -12.54
N GLN A 42 -17.24 11.62 -12.87
CA GLN A 42 -18.40 12.50 -12.92
C GLN A 42 -18.79 12.99 -11.52
N ALA A 43 -18.84 12.09 -10.54
CA ALA A 43 -19.12 12.45 -9.15
C ALA A 43 -18.12 13.48 -8.59
N LEU A 44 -16.82 13.26 -8.81
CA LEU A 44 -15.79 14.21 -8.37
C LEU A 44 -15.88 15.55 -9.12
N ARG A 45 -16.20 15.52 -10.43
CA ARG A 45 -16.39 16.71 -11.26
C ARG A 45 -17.52 17.59 -10.76
N GLU A 46 -18.65 17.00 -10.39
CA GLU A 46 -19.83 17.73 -9.92
C GLU A 46 -19.54 18.53 -8.64
N ILE A 47 -18.65 18.03 -7.78
CA ILE A 47 -18.36 18.65 -6.48
C ILE A 47 -17.16 19.61 -6.55
N MET A 48 -16.15 19.28 -7.36
CA MET A 48 -14.84 19.95 -7.34
C MET A 48 -14.40 20.53 -8.69
N GLY A 49 -15.14 20.25 -9.75
CA GLY A 49 -14.85 20.70 -11.11
C GLY A 49 -13.72 19.94 -11.80
N ASP A 50 -13.52 20.30 -13.07
CA ASP A 50 -12.64 19.59 -14.00
C ASP A 50 -11.19 19.51 -13.55
N LYS A 51 -10.66 20.62 -13.00
CA LYS A 51 -9.28 20.71 -12.53
C LYS A 51 -9.00 19.63 -11.47
N ALA A 52 -9.90 19.46 -10.52
CA ALA A 52 -9.73 18.47 -9.46
C ALA A 52 -9.72 17.03 -9.98
N VAL A 53 -10.53 16.73 -11.01
CA VAL A 53 -10.50 15.42 -11.67
C VAL A 53 -9.16 15.15 -12.35
N VAL A 54 -8.59 16.15 -13.03
CA VAL A 54 -7.28 16.04 -13.68
C VAL A 54 -6.17 15.85 -12.64
N ASP A 55 -6.19 16.65 -11.57
CA ASP A 55 -5.18 16.57 -10.50
C ASP A 55 -5.25 15.19 -9.81
N ALA A 56 -6.45 14.70 -9.47
CA ALA A 56 -6.64 13.38 -8.88
C ALA A 56 -6.18 12.25 -9.82
N ALA A 57 -6.52 12.33 -11.11
CA ALA A 57 -6.06 11.35 -12.10
C ALA A 57 -4.53 11.33 -12.22
N GLY A 58 -3.90 12.51 -12.19
CA GLY A 58 -2.44 12.64 -12.19
C GLY A 58 -1.77 11.99 -10.98
N VAL A 59 -2.35 12.16 -9.78
CA VAL A 59 -1.89 11.51 -8.56
C VAL A 59 -2.02 9.98 -8.68
N ILE A 60 -3.19 9.48 -9.07
CA ILE A 60 -3.44 8.04 -9.27
C ILE A 60 -2.42 7.45 -10.26
N ALA A 61 -2.22 8.10 -11.40
CA ALA A 61 -1.28 7.68 -12.42
C ALA A 61 0.17 7.66 -11.91
N ASN A 62 0.57 8.65 -11.10
CA ASN A 62 1.92 8.73 -10.54
C ASN A 62 2.22 7.54 -9.61
N PHE A 63 1.28 7.16 -8.74
CA PHE A 63 1.42 5.99 -7.87
C PHE A 63 1.44 4.68 -8.66
N GLN A 64 0.57 4.54 -9.67
CA GLN A 64 0.54 3.35 -10.53
C GLN A 64 1.82 3.19 -11.37
N ARG A 65 2.38 4.30 -11.86
CA ARG A 65 3.61 4.28 -12.66
C ARG A 65 4.78 3.67 -11.88
N MET A 66 4.98 4.08 -10.63
CA MET A 66 6.09 3.59 -9.81
C MET A 66 6.02 2.08 -9.60
N VAL A 67 4.83 1.54 -9.33
CA VAL A 67 4.61 0.10 -9.15
C VAL A 67 4.94 -0.68 -10.42
N ARG A 68 4.51 -0.17 -11.60
CA ARG A 68 4.80 -0.82 -12.89
C ARG A 68 6.28 -0.78 -13.23
N ILE A 69 6.98 0.34 -12.96
CA ILE A 69 8.43 0.45 -13.16
C ILE A 69 9.16 -0.54 -12.26
N ALA A 70 8.81 -0.62 -10.96
CA ALA A 70 9.45 -1.54 -10.03
C ALA A 70 9.25 -3.01 -10.45
N ASN A 71 8.04 -3.37 -10.87
CA ASN A 71 7.74 -4.71 -11.38
C ASN A 71 8.51 -5.03 -12.67
N GLY A 72 8.62 -4.06 -13.60
CA GLY A 72 9.34 -4.25 -14.86
C GLY A 72 10.86 -4.28 -14.71
N ALA A 73 11.41 -3.54 -13.75
CA ALA A 73 12.85 -3.52 -13.46
C ALA A 73 13.31 -4.73 -12.64
N GLY A 74 12.38 -5.50 -12.06
CA GLY A 74 12.70 -6.68 -11.25
C GLY A 74 13.44 -6.35 -9.95
N ILE A 75 13.10 -5.24 -9.30
CA ILE A 75 13.78 -4.81 -8.06
C ILE A 75 13.65 -5.93 -7.01
N PRO A 76 14.77 -6.50 -6.52
CA PRO A 76 14.71 -7.63 -5.62
C PRO A 76 14.31 -7.19 -4.21
N LEU A 77 13.54 -8.04 -3.53
CA LEU A 77 13.29 -7.87 -2.10
C LEU A 77 14.56 -8.26 -1.33
N ASP A 78 14.98 -7.45 -0.35
CA ASP A 78 16.13 -7.79 0.47
C ASP A 78 15.84 -9.02 1.35
N LYS A 79 16.86 -9.83 1.64
CA LYS A 79 16.69 -11.10 2.37
C LYS A 79 16.04 -10.94 3.75
N PRO A 80 16.41 -9.94 4.58
CA PRO A 80 15.73 -9.69 5.86
C PRO A 80 14.24 -9.39 5.69
N MET A 81 13.85 -8.50 4.77
CA MET A 81 12.45 -8.22 4.50
C MET A 81 11.73 -9.41 3.88
N ALA A 82 12.38 -10.18 3.02
CA ALA A 82 11.83 -11.40 2.45
C ALA A 82 11.46 -12.41 3.54
N LEU A 83 12.30 -12.58 4.55
CA LEU A 83 12.04 -13.45 5.71
C LEU A 83 10.88 -12.94 6.56
N VAL A 84 10.91 -11.66 6.97
CA VAL A 84 9.91 -11.08 7.87
C VAL A 84 8.52 -11.01 7.23
N SER A 85 8.45 -10.68 5.95
CA SER A 85 7.16 -10.56 5.23
C SER A 85 6.66 -11.87 4.62
N ALA A 86 7.38 -13.00 4.76
CA ALA A 86 6.98 -14.28 4.17
C ALA A 86 5.58 -14.76 4.59
N PRO A 87 5.18 -14.69 5.88
CA PRO A 87 3.82 -15.09 6.29
C PRO A 87 2.75 -14.22 5.64
N MET A 88 2.96 -12.90 5.62
CA MET A 88 2.04 -11.92 5.04
C MET A 88 1.88 -12.13 3.53
N ARG A 89 2.98 -12.35 2.80
CA ARG A 89 2.93 -12.60 1.35
C ARG A 89 2.14 -13.87 1.03
N SER A 90 2.33 -14.94 1.82
CA SER A 90 1.61 -16.19 1.65
C SER A 90 0.12 -16.03 1.95
N GLU A 91 -0.26 -15.27 2.99
CA GLU A 91 -1.66 -15.02 3.36
C GLU A 91 -2.39 -14.18 2.32
N LEU A 92 -1.73 -13.14 1.79
CA LEU A 92 -2.26 -12.27 0.74
C LEU A 92 -2.19 -12.89 -0.67
N GLY A 93 -1.64 -14.10 -0.79
CA GLY A 93 -1.47 -14.79 -2.09
C GLY A 93 -0.48 -14.10 -3.03
N LEU A 94 0.42 -13.27 -2.52
CA LEU A 94 1.39 -12.51 -3.31
C LEU A 94 2.41 -13.40 -4.02
N ASP A 95 2.64 -14.60 -3.47
CA ASP A 95 3.55 -15.60 -4.06
C ASP A 95 3.02 -16.16 -5.41
N ASN A 96 1.73 -15.94 -5.73
CA ASN A 96 1.12 -16.41 -6.99
C ASN A 96 1.32 -15.46 -8.18
N TYR A 97 1.86 -14.26 -7.94
CA TYR A 97 2.09 -13.28 -9.01
C TYR A 97 3.43 -13.52 -9.71
N ALA A 98 3.52 -13.14 -10.99
CA ALA A 98 4.74 -13.29 -11.78
C ALA A 98 5.94 -12.52 -11.20
N SER A 99 5.71 -11.43 -10.46
CA SER A 99 6.76 -10.65 -9.80
C SER A 99 7.42 -11.37 -8.61
N SER A 100 6.85 -12.47 -8.11
CA SER A 100 7.41 -13.26 -7.01
C SER A 100 8.81 -13.81 -7.31
N VAL A 101 9.17 -13.94 -8.60
CA VAL A 101 10.52 -14.34 -9.05
C VAL A 101 11.62 -13.38 -8.58
N ASN A 102 11.28 -12.14 -8.24
CA ASN A 102 12.21 -11.15 -7.70
C ASN A 102 12.36 -11.24 -6.17
N THR A 103 11.68 -12.20 -5.53
CA THR A 103 11.81 -12.46 -4.09
C THR A 103 12.82 -13.57 -3.87
N PRO A 104 13.81 -13.40 -2.96
CA PRO A 104 14.74 -14.47 -2.62
C PRO A 104 14.03 -15.73 -2.14
N GLU A 105 14.43 -16.88 -2.68
CA GLU A 105 13.97 -18.18 -2.18
C GLU A 105 14.40 -18.38 -0.73
N LEU A 106 13.41 -18.59 0.15
CA LEU A 106 13.65 -18.95 1.54
C LEU A 106 13.68 -20.48 1.68
N SER A 107 14.65 -20.98 2.42
CA SER A 107 14.70 -22.40 2.77
C SER A 107 13.51 -22.80 3.64
N LEU A 108 13.19 -24.09 3.69
CA LEU A 108 12.09 -24.61 4.51
C LEU A 108 12.23 -24.20 5.99
N MET A 109 13.46 -24.23 6.51
CA MET A 109 13.78 -23.79 7.88
C MET A 109 13.52 -22.29 8.08
N GLN A 110 13.85 -21.45 7.10
CA GLN A 110 13.57 -20.02 7.14
C GLN A 110 12.07 -19.71 7.09
N LYS A 111 11.30 -20.47 6.31
CA LYS A 111 9.82 -20.35 6.27
C LYS A 111 9.19 -20.74 7.61
N ILE A 112 9.67 -21.81 8.24
CA ILE A 112 9.24 -22.22 9.58
C ILE A 112 9.61 -21.14 10.61
N LEU A 113 10.85 -20.64 10.57
CA LEU A 113 11.30 -19.56 11.44
C LEU A 113 10.45 -18.29 11.27
N ALA A 114 10.13 -17.89 10.03
CA ALA A 114 9.29 -16.74 9.75
C ALA A 114 7.88 -16.89 10.34
N ARG A 115 7.27 -18.08 10.24
CA ARG A 115 5.96 -18.37 10.84
C ARG A 115 6.00 -18.34 12.37
N LEU A 116 7.07 -18.87 12.97
CA LEU A 116 7.25 -18.84 14.43
C LEU A 116 7.50 -17.42 14.97
N LEU A 117 8.22 -16.59 14.21
CA LEU A 117 8.49 -15.20 14.57
C LEU A 117 7.32 -14.26 14.28
N ASN A 118 6.38 -14.63 13.42
CA ASN A 118 5.22 -13.83 13.02
C ASN A 118 4.49 -13.12 14.19
N PRO A 119 4.14 -13.77 15.32
CA PRO A 119 3.49 -13.10 16.45
C PRO A 119 4.36 -12.05 17.14
N LEU A 120 5.69 -12.12 17.01
CA LEU A 120 6.64 -11.17 17.60
C LEU A 120 6.94 -9.98 16.67
N VAL A 121 6.72 -10.12 15.37
CA VAL A 121 6.94 -9.07 14.36
C VAL A 121 6.25 -7.75 14.72
N PRO A 122 4.94 -7.69 15.03
CA PRO A 122 4.28 -6.41 15.35
C PRO A 122 4.82 -5.76 16.63
N VAL A 123 5.25 -6.55 17.62
CA VAL A 123 5.87 -6.04 18.85
C VAL A 123 7.25 -5.45 18.56
N LEU A 124 8.04 -6.13 17.73
CA LEU A 124 9.36 -5.66 17.31
C LEU A 124 9.24 -4.38 16.48
N PHE A 125 8.30 -4.34 15.53
CA PHE A 125 8.03 -3.18 14.68
C PHE A 125 7.58 -1.97 15.51
N LYS A 126 6.70 -2.18 16.50
CA LYS A 126 6.26 -1.12 17.43
C LYS A 126 7.41 -0.60 18.30
N ARG A 127 8.35 -1.45 18.71
CA ARG A 127 9.56 -1.04 19.45
C ARG A 127 10.55 -0.27 18.59
N ILE A 128 10.76 -0.70 17.34
CA ILE A 128 11.63 -0.02 16.37
C ILE A 128 11.05 1.35 16.01
N ALA A 129 9.76 1.42 15.66
CA ALA A 129 9.07 2.67 15.37
C ALA A 129 9.13 3.65 16.56
N LYS A 130 8.98 3.16 17.81
CA LYS A 130 9.13 3.97 19.02
C LYS A 130 10.56 4.48 19.24
N ARG A 131 11.58 3.72 18.83
CA ARG A 131 12.99 4.15 18.87
C ARG A 131 13.28 5.22 17.82
N VAL A 132 12.79 5.03 16.59
CA VAL A 132 12.98 5.98 15.48
C VAL A 132 12.23 7.30 15.72
N SER A 133 11.03 7.27 16.32
CA SER A 133 10.34 8.48 16.78
C SER A 133 10.89 9.05 18.10
N GLY A 134 11.90 8.42 18.71
CA GLY A 134 12.43 8.74 20.04
C GLY A 134 13.75 9.51 20.05
N GLU A 135 14.37 9.79 18.90
CA GLU A 135 15.66 10.52 18.83
C GLU A 135 15.48 11.95 18.29
N GLU A 136 14.94 12.83 19.14
CA GLU A 136 15.34 14.24 19.19
C GLU A 136 15.24 14.76 20.63
N LYS A 137 15.83 14.05 21.59
CA LYS A 137 16.27 14.65 22.86
C LYS A 137 17.48 13.89 23.40
N ALA A 138 18.65 14.46 23.15
CA ALA A 138 19.85 14.23 23.95
C ALA A 138 20.55 15.59 24.13
N PRO A 139 21.32 15.74 25.21
CA PRO A 139 21.21 16.79 26.24
C PRO A 139 21.57 18.22 25.81
#